data_AF-A0A940AIC5-F1
#
_entry.id   AF-A0A940AIC5-F1
#
_cell.length_a   1.000
_cell.length_b   1.000
_cell.length_c   1.000
_cell.angle_alpha   90.00
_cell.angle_beta   90.00
_cell.angle_gamma   90.00
#
_symmetry.space_group_name_H-M   'P 1'
#
loop_
_entity.id
_entity.type
_entity.pdbx_description
1 polymer ?
#
loop_
_entity_poly.entity_id
_entity_poly.type
_entity_poly.pdbx_seq_one_letter_code
_entity_poly.pdbx_strand_id
1 'polypeptide(L)'
;MRSKEKLYGTLRFNSMIPVPSTELTDYKINDEGDFSYKMLMLAEYNFCKDNREKIEKTAKNLYEKKCNTTEAEFPVGKIVIDFKKVEEACNSFKK
;
A
#
# COMPACT_ATOMS: atom_id res chain seq x y z
N MET A 1 16.74 -28.58 5.24
CA MET A 1 16.83 -27.64 4.10
C MET A 1 16.23 -26.31 4.54
N ARG A 2 17.02 -25.23 4.67
CA ARG A 2 16.45 -23.88 4.81
C ARG A 2 15.83 -23.54 3.46
N SER A 3 14.51 -23.31 3.41
CA SER A 3 13.87 -22.74 2.23
C SER A 3 14.57 -21.41 1.93
N LYS A 4 15.01 -21.20 0.68
CA LYS A 4 15.46 -19.88 0.24
C LYS A 4 14.30 -18.91 0.50
N GLU A 5 14.56 -17.84 1.25
CA GLU A 5 13.59 -16.76 1.40
C GLU A 5 13.23 -16.24 0.01
N LYS A 6 11.96 -16.34 -0.35
CA LYS A 6 11.44 -15.93 -1.65
C LYS A 6 10.81 -14.54 -1.50
N LEU A 7 11.25 -13.60 -2.32
CA LEU A 7 10.62 -12.28 -2.43
C LEU A 7 9.39 -12.41 -3.34
N TYR A 8 8.19 -12.19 -2.79
CA TYR A 8 6.93 -12.25 -3.53
C TYR A 8 6.56 -10.91 -4.17
N GLY A 9 6.84 -9.81 -3.49
CA GLY A 9 6.49 -8.47 -3.94
C GLY A 9 6.96 -7.38 -2.98
N THR A 10 6.57 -6.14 -3.24
CA THR A 10 6.87 -4.98 -2.40
C THR A 10 5.67 -4.07 -2.24
N LEU A 11 5.39 -3.61 -1.02
CA LEU A 11 4.37 -2.59 -0.76
C LEU A 11 4.96 -1.19 -1.01
N ARG A 12 4.35 -0.44 -1.92
CA ARG A 12 4.81 0.89 -2.35
C ARG A 12 4.12 2.01 -1.55
N PHE A 13 4.49 2.17 -0.29
CA PHE A 13 3.93 3.20 0.60
C PHE A 13 4.06 4.62 0.05
N ASN A 14 5.11 4.89 -0.73
CA ASN A 14 5.31 6.20 -1.38
C ASN A 14 4.24 6.52 -2.45
N SER A 15 3.41 5.55 -2.81
CA SER A 15 2.35 5.64 -3.81
C SER A 15 0.98 5.23 -3.27
N MET A 16 0.78 5.20 -1.95
CA MET A 16 -0.53 4.92 -1.35
C MET A 16 -1.50 6.08 -1.60
N ILE A 17 -2.76 5.79 -1.92
CA ILE A 17 -3.78 6.79 -2.25
C ILE A 17 -5.04 6.62 -1.40
N PRO A 18 -5.77 7.70 -1.12
CA PRO A 18 -7.14 7.61 -0.66
C PRO A 18 -8.05 7.14 -1.81
N VAL A 19 -9.03 6.31 -1.50
CA VAL A 19 -10.00 5.79 -2.48
C VAL A 19 -11.40 5.89 -1.88
N PRO A 20 -12.40 6.44 -2.60
CA PRO A 20 -13.78 6.44 -2.13
C PRO A 20 -14.29 5.00 -2.00
N SER A 21 -15.11 4.72 -0.98
CA SER A 21 -15.66 3.38 -0.75
C SER A 21 -16.50 2.87 -1.93
N THR A 22 -17.11 3.76 -2.71
CA THR A 22 -17.89 3.43 -3.91
C THR A 22 -17.05 2.89 -5.06
N GLU A 23 -15.75 3.16 -5.04
CA GLU A 23 -14.78 2.75 -6.08
C GLU A 23 -13.92 1.57 -5.61
N LEU A 24 -14.17 1.03 -4.42
CA LEU A 24 -13.52 -0.19 -3.92
C LEU A 24 -14.33 -1.42 -4.35
N THR A 25 -13.64 -2.40 -4.91
CA THR A 25 -14.20 -3.73 -5.20
C THR A 25 -13.36 -4.78 -4.48
N ASP A 26 -14.02 -5.62 -3.69
CA ASP A 26 -13.34 -6.70 -2.97
C ASP A 26 -12.83 -7.76 -3.94
N TYR A 27 -11.55 -8.10 -3.80
CA TYR A 27 -10.94 -9.19 -4.55
C TYR A 27 -11.01 -10.50 -3.76
N LYS A 28 -11.76 -11.49 -4.28
CA LYS A 28 -11.91 -12.80 -3.68
C LYS A 28 -10.84 -13.76 -4.22
N ILE A 29 -9.73 -13.91 -3.48
CA ILE A 29 -8.62 -14.80 -3.85
C ILE A 29 -9.09 -16.24 -4.15
N ASN A 30 -10.15 -16.70 -3.48
CA ASN A 30 -10.68 -18.06 -3.71
C ASN A 30 -11.29 -18.26 -5.09
N ASP A 31 -11.76 -17.19 -5.73
CA ASP A 31 -12.42 -17.20 -7.04
C ASP A 31 -11.41 -17.09 -8.20
N GLU A 32 -10.11 -16.93 -7.91
CA GLU A 32 -9.04 -16.92 -8.92
C GLU A 32 -8.86 -18.29 -9.57
N GLY A 33 -8.93 -18.32 -10.90
CA GLY A 33 -8.82 -19.53 -11.72
C GLY A 33 -7.38 -19.93 -12.02
N ASP A 34 -6.44 -18.97 -12.08
CA ASP A 34 -5.02 -19.26 -12.18
C ASP A 34 -4.48 -19.73 -10.81
N PHE A 35 -4.24 -21.03 -10.70
CA PHE A 35 -3.72 -21.63 -9.48
C PHE A 35 -2.38 -21.02 -9.02
N SER A 36 -1.47 -20.71 -9.95
CA SER A 36 -0.16 -20.14 -9.59
C SER A 36 -0.32 -18.74 -9.04
N TYR A 37 -1.19 -17.93 -9.66
CA TYR A 37 -1.48 -16.58 -9.20
C TYR A 37 -2.24 -16.59 -7.86
N LYS A 38 -3.21 -17.48 -7.69
CA LYS A 38 -3.91 -17.71 -6.42
C LYS A 38 -2.95 -18.03 -5.28
N MET A 39 -1.99 -18.93 -5.52
CA MET A 39 -0.98 -19.29 -4.50
C MET A 39 -0.06 -18.11 -4.16
N LEU A 40 0.30 -17.27 -5.14
CA LEU A 40 1.04 -16.03 -4.90
C LEU A 40 0.23 -15.06 -4.01
N MET A 41 -1.03 -14.81 -4.37
CA MET A 41 -1.92 -13.91 -3.60
C MET A 41 -2.12 -14.39 -2.16
N LEU A 42 -2.28 -15.69 -1.94
CA LEU A 42 -2.39 -16.24 -0.57
C LEU A 42 -1.12 -16.02 0.25
N ALA A 43 0.06 -16.17 -0.35
CA ALA A 43 1.33 -15.91 0.33
C ALA A 43 1.48 -14.43 0.70
N GLU A 44 1.15 -13.52 -0.22
CA GLU A 44 1.20 -12.07 0.01
C GLU A 44 0.16 -11.61 1.05
N TYR A 45 -1.06 -12.17 1.00
CA TYR A 45 -2.10 -11.90 1.98
C TYR A 45 -1.66 -12.30 3.39
N ASN A 46 -1.13 -13.52 3.56
CA ASN A 46 -0.65 -13.99 4.85
C ASN A 46 0.49 -13.12 5.37
N PHE A 47 1.44 -12.74 4.51
CA PHE A 47 2.49 -11.80 4.88
C PHE A 47 1.93 -10.46 5.38
N CYS A 48 0.97 -9.88 4.66
CA CYS A 48 0.35 -8.61 5.06
C CYS A 48 -0.43 -8.73 6.36
N LYS A 49 -1.15 -9.84 6.57
CA LYS A 49 -1.89 -10.12 7.79
C LYS A 49 -0.96 -10.24 9.00
N ASP A 50 0.12 -11.01 8.88
CA ASP A 50 1.08 -11.24 9.97
C ASP A 50 1.90 -9.98 10.30
N ASN A 51 2.07 -9.06 9.33
CA ASN A 51 2.85 -7.83 9.49
C ASN A 51 1.99 -6.56 9.56
N ARG A 52 0.67 -6.71 9.78
CA ARG A 52 -0.30 -5.61 9.68
C ARG A 52 0.09 -4.37 10.48
N GLU A 53 0.45 -4.53 11.75
CA GLU A 53 0.83 -3.42 12.63
C GLU A 53 2.05 -2.65 12.09
N LYS A 54 3.05 -3.37 11.56
CA LYS A 54 4.25 -2.77 10.98
C LYS A 54 3.92 -2.01 9.70
N ILE A 55 3.05 -2.55 8.85
CA ILE A 55 2.58 -1.92 7.61
C ILE A 55 1.85 -0.62 7.94
N GLU A 56 0.87 -0.66 8.85
CA GLU A 56 0.10 0.50 9.28
C GLU A 56 1.00 1.58 9.92
N LYS A 57 1.93 1.19 10.81
CA LYS A 57 2.90 2.11 11.41
C LYS A 57 3.81 2.75 10.36
N THR A 58 4.27 1.99 9.37
CA THR A 58 5.14 2.50 8.30
C THR A 58 4.39 3.52 7.43
N ALA A 59 3.15 3.22 7.05
CA ALA A 59 2.28 4.11 6.28
C ALA A 59 2.02 5.42 7.04
N LYS A 60 1.64 5.32 8.32
CA LYS A 60 1.38 6.49 9.19
C LYS A 60 2.62 7.38 9.33
N ASN A 61 3.77 6.80 9.64
CA ASN A 61 5.01 7.56 9.79
C ASN A 61 5.41 8.26 8.49
N LEU A 62 5.26 7.60 7.33
CA LEU A 62 5.56 8.20 6.03
C LEU A 62 4.62 9.37 5.73
N TYR A 63 3.34 9.19 6.01
CA TYR A 63 2.33 10.23 5.84
C TYR A 63 2.64 11.47 6.70
N GLU A 64 2.85 11.28 8.00
CA GLU A 64 3.19 12.36 8.93
C GLU A 64 4.47 13.07 8.51
N LYS A 65 5.51 12.32 8.13
CA LYS A 65 6.75 12.91 7.67
C LYS A 65 6.56 13.73 6.39
N LYS A 66 5.87 13.19 5.39
CA LYS A 66 5.62 13.88 4.12
C LYS A 66 4.78 15.15 4.31
N CYS A 67 3.83 15.16 5.25
CA CYS A 67 2.96 16.31 5.48
C CYS A 67 3.59 17.38 6.39
N ASN A 68 4.49 17.00 7.30
CA ASN A 68 5.00 17.90 8.35
C ASN A 68 6.46 18.33 8.18
N THR A 69 7.15 17.85 7.14
CA THR A 69 8.56 18.20 6.89
C THR A 69 8.75 18.85 5.54
N THR A 70 9.78 19.70 5.45
CA THR A 70 10.20 20.31 4.19
C THR A 70 11.00 19.33 3.34
N GLU A 71 11.13 19.60 2.04
CA GLU A 71 11.98 18.78 1.16
C GLU A 71 13.46 18.79 1.56
N ALA A 72 13.93 19.84 2.24
CA ALA A 72 15.29 19.89 2.77
C ALA A 72 15.50 18.89 3.93
N GLU A 73 14.51 18.76 4.81
CA GLU A 73 14.52 17.82 5.95
C GLU A 73 14.20 16.38 5.53
N PHE A 74 13.43 16.23 4.45
CA PHE A 74 13.08 14.94 3.88
C PHE A 74 13.29 14.91 2.35
N PRO A 75 14.54 14.82 1.88
CA PRO A 75 14.86 14.84 0.45
C PRO A 75 14.24 13.69 -0.35
N VAL A 76 14.06 12.53 0.27
CA VAL A 76 13.37 11.39 -0.36
C VAL A 76 11.85 11.58 -0.42
N GLY A 77 11.30 12.62 0.23
CA GLY A 77 9.91 13.03 0.09
C GLY A 77 9.52 13.41 -1.34
N LYS A 78 10.49 13.70 -2.22
CA LYS A 78 10.24 13.99 -3.63
C LYS A 78 9.69 12.81 -4.44
N ILE A 79 9.97 11.57 -4.00
CA ILE A 79 9.45 10.36 -4.66
C ILE A 79 8.15 9.86 -4.03
N VAL A 80 7.69 10.53 -2.98
CA VAL A 80 6.41 10.27 -2.31
C VAL A 80 5.37 11.16 -2.96
N ILE A 81 4.23 10.56 -3.32
CA ILE A 81 3.13 11.33 -3.89
C ILE A 81 2.69 12.44 -2.93
N ASP A 82 2.08 13.49 -3.48
CA ASP A 82 1.48 14.54 -2.68
C ASP A 82 0.15 14.03 -2.09
N PHE A 83 0.22 13.54 -0.85
CA PHE A 83 -0.93 12.99 -0.14
C PHE A 83 -2.09 13.99 -0.03
N LYS A 84 -1.80 15.27 0.23
CA LYS A 84 -2.84 16.29 0.37
C LYS A 84 -3.57 16.54 -0.94
N LYS A 85 -2.83 16.61 -2.04
CA LYS A 85 -3.41 16.77 -3.38
C LYS A 85 -4.30 15.59 -3.78
N VAL A 86 -3.90 14.35 -3.49
CA VAL A 86 -4.74 13.18 -3.82
C VAL A 86 -5.93 13.04 -2.87
N GLU A 87 -5.83 13.49 -1.62
CA GLU A 87 -6.98 13.60 -0.70
C GLU A 87 -8.02 14.61 -1.20
N GLU A 88 -7.59 15.79 -1.64
CA GLU A 88 -8.46 16.80 -2.24
C GLU A 88 -9.16 16.29 -3.50
N ALA A 89 -8.41 15.58 -4.37
CA ALA A 89 -8.97 14.95 -5.56
C ALA A 89 -10.00 13.86 -5.20
N CYS A 90 -9.71 13.04 -4.19
CA CYS A 90 -10.62 12.01 -3.69
C CYS A 90 -11.90 12.63 -3.08
N ASN A 91 -11.78 13.72 -2.32
CA ASN A 91 -12.93 14.42 -1.73
C ASN A 91 -13.80 15.13 -2.78
N SER A 92 -13.18 15.59 -3.86
CA SER A 92 -13.87 16.27 -4.97
C SER A 92 -14.47 15.28 -5.97
N PHE A 93 -14.14 13.99 -5.86
CA PHE A 93 -14.67 12.95 -6.73
C PHE A 93 -16.17 12.83 -6.53
N LYS A 94 -16.92 13.14 -7.61
CA LYS A 94 -18.36 12.90 -7.70
C LYS A 94 -18.54 11.74 -8.66
N LYS A 95 -19.30 10.75 -8.21
CA LYS A 95 -19.68 9.59 -9.01
C LYS A 95 -20.52 10.00 -10.22
#